data_AF-A0A0V0R5R0-F1
#
_entry.id   AF-A0A0V0R5R0-F1
#
_cell.length_a   1.000
_cell.length_b   1.000
_cell.length_c   1.000
_cell.angle_alpha   90.00
_cell.angle_beta   90.00
_cell.angle_gamma   90.00
#
_symmetry.space_group_name_H-M   'P 1'
#
loop_
_entity.id
_entity.type
_entity.pdbx_description
1 polymer ?
#
loop_
_entity_poly.entity_id
_entity_poly.type
_entity_poly.pdbx_seq_one_letter_code
_entity_poly.pdbx_strand_id
1 'polypeptide(L)'
;MQIKPDEDFYLTYHNSELNHIDYKGYLPGQYLTSGSIQFYYEHLRQTYKEPEYILLDPSQVQLILEPYQDFEDLVDWFSDKFYNSEYIFIPINDAQQFDVPGAGSHWVLLIFEKKNRKFIYYDSTQGFVQKAGKVAQMLTAITFRDKSIIKKEKINIQINSSTPKQENGFDCGIFVLTFSEFILNWIEKNKYSDTIQNIELMKSHTNQSVVSKKRQQIHQFILKLYQEKLDQNREQKRNSQNLQQKQEQQIEDQNQQNQETNGKDTNSSKKGKNGKTSIKQLKEMLNQQ
;
A
#
# COMPACT_ATOMS: atom_id res chain seq x y z
N MET A 1 23.71 -2.06 12.65
CA MET A 1 23.97 -1.72 11.23
C MET A 1 22.68 -1.10 10.71
N GLN A 2 22.67 0.15 10.22
CA GLN A 2 21.46 0.68 9.58
C GLN A 2 21.29 -0.03 8.24
N ILE A 3 20.14 -0.69 8.05
CA ILE A 3 19.79 -1.31 6.78
C ILE A 3 19.66 -0.20 5.75
N LYS A 4 20.27 -0.41 4.59
CA LYS A 4 20.13 0.49 3.46
C LYS A 4 19.48 -0.29 2.33
N PRO A 5 18.18 -0.08 2.07
CA PRO A 5 17.51 -0.57 0.87
C PRO A 5 18.31 -0.27 -0.39
N ASP A 6 18.44 -1.26 -1.25
CA ASP A 6 19.08 -1.19 -2.57
C ASP A 6 18.02 -1.18 -3.68
N GLU A 7 18.45 -1.35 -4.93
CA GLU A 7 17.57 -1.28 -6.09
C GLU A 7 16.54 -2.42 -6.17
N ASP A 8 16.84 -3.55 -5.52
CA ASP A 8 15.96 -4.71 -5.42
C ASP A 8 15.00 -4.60 -4.22
N PHE A 9 14.95 -3.44 -3.55
CA PHE A 9 14.03 -3.22 -2.45
C PHE A 9 12.58 -3.41 -2.90
N TYR A 10 11.89 -4.28 -2.16
CA TYR A 10 10.48 -4.51 -2.30
C TYR A 10 9.90 -4.97 -0.97
N LEU A 11 8.79 -4.37 -0.56
CA LEU A 11 8.06 -4.70 0.66
C LEU A 11 6.58 -4.90 0.34
N THR A 12 5.99 -5.96 0.89
CA THR A 12 4.55 -6.17 0.90
C THR A 12 4.09 -5.94 2.33
N TYR A 13 3.05 -5.13 2.51
CA TYR A 13 2.44 -4.84 3.80
C TYR A 13 0.93 -4.88 3.66
N HIS A 14 0.32 -5.96 4.17
CA HIS A 14 -1.09 -6.29 3.93
C HIS A 14 -1.45 -6.23 2.45
N ASN A 15 -2.36 -5.34 2.06
CA ASN A 15 -2.82 -5.20 0.67
C ASN A 15 -2.04 -4.15 -0.13
N SER A 16 -0.89 -3.70 0.36
CA SER A 16 -0.06 -2.71 -0.30
C SER A 16 1.35 -3.23 -0.57
N GLU A 17 1.96 -2.65 -1.59
CA GLU A 17 3.32 -2.94 -2.01
C GLU A 17 4.13 -1.64 -2.06
N LEU A 18 5.42 -1.74 -1.76
CA LEU A 18 6.35 -0.63 -1.79
C LEU A 18 7.62 -1.10 -2.48
N ASN A 19 7.81 -0.68 -3.73
CA ASN A 19 9.05 -0.91 -4.46
C ASN A 19 10.10 0.16 -4.11
N HIS A 20 11.30 0.01 -4.66
CA HIS A 20 12.41 0.93 -4.41
C HIS A 20 12.12 2.39 -4.78
N ILE A 21 11.35 2.64 -5.85
CA ILE A 21 10.99 4.00 -6.29
C ILE A 21 10.07 4.65 -5.26
N ASP A 22 9.04 3.94 -4.83
CA ASP A 22 8.10 4.44 -3.83
C ASP A 22 8.79 4.66 -2.47
N TYR A 23 9.67 3.74 -2.08
CA TYR A 23 10.49 3.89 -0.88
C TYR A 23 11.34 5.17 -0.91
N LYS A 24 11.98 5.49 -2.04
CA LYS A 24 12.79 6.71 -2.18
C LYS A 24 11.97 7.97 -1.90
N GLY A 25 10.67 7.96 -2.19
CA GLY A 25 9.77 9.07 -1.91
C GLY A 25 9.81 9.50 -0.44
N TYR A 26 10.11 8.60 0.50
CA TYR A 26 10.21 8.89 1.93
C TYR A 26 11.55 9.49 2.38
N LEU A 27 12.56 9.51 1.52
CA LEU A 27 13.85 10.14 1.84
C LEU A 27 13.72 11.67 1.91
N PRO A 28 14.61 12.37 2.64
CA PRO A 28 14.61 13.83 2.68
C PRO A 28 14.71 14.46 1.29
N GLY A 29 13.88 15.47 1.03
CA GLY A 29 13.89 16.21 -0.24
C GLY A 29 13.21 15.51 -1.41
N GLN A 30 12.61 14.33 -1.21
CA GLN A 30 11.94 13.57 -2.27
C GLN A 30 10.41 13.73 -2.22
N TYR A 31 9.79 13.71 -3.40
CA TYR A 31 8.34 13.71 -3.55
C TYR A 31 7.78 12.31 -3.30
N LEU A 32 6.61 12.24 -2.64
CA LEU A 32 5.87 10.99 -2.58
C LEU A 32 5.27 10.63 -3.93
N THR A 33 5.30 9.34 -4.25
CA THR A 33 4.60 8.74 -5.39
C THR A 33 3.20 8.29 -4.98
N SER A 34 2.40 7.85 -5.96
CA SER A 34 1.12 7.18 -5.71
C SER A 34 1.28 5.93 -4.82
N GLY A 35 2.28 5.09 -5.11
CA GLY A 35 2.58 3.89 -4.32
C GLY A 35 3.03 4.22 -2.90
N SER A 36 3.76 5.34 -2.73
CA SER A 36 4.09 5.85 -1.40
C SER A 36 2.82 6.12 -0.60
N ILE A 37 1.92 6.94 -1.13
CA ILE A 37 0.68 7.33 -0.42
C ILE A 37 -0.19 6.10 -0.13
N GLN A 38 -0.35 5.21 -1.11
CA GLN A 38 -1.09 3.96 -0.96
C GLN A 38 -0.54 3.10 0.19
N PHE A 39 0.78 2.92 0.26
CA PHE A 39 1.42 2.14 1.32
C PHE A 39 1.12 2.71 2.71
N TYR A 40 1.19 4.03 2.88
CA TYR A 40 0.87 4.63 4.18
C TYR A 40 -0.63 4.63 4.48
N TYR A 41 -1.48 4.76 3.47
CA TYR A 41 -2.93 4.60 3.63
C TYR A 41 -3.28 3.20 4.11
N GLU A 42 -2.60 2.16 3.63
CA GLU A 42 -2.78 0.80 4.15
C GLU A 42 -2.44 0.74 5.65
N HIS A 43 -1.33 1.37 6.08
CA HIS A 43 -1.03 1.51 7.52
C HIS A 43 -2.12 2.23 8.30
N LEU A 44 -2.71 3.30 7.76
CA LEU A 44 -3.84 3.98 8.40
C LEU A 44 -5.07 3.07 8.49
N ARG A 45 -5.37 2.25 7.46
CA ARG A 45 -6.47 1.27 7.50
C ARG A 45 -6.28 0.21 8.60
N GLN A 46 -5.03 -0.17 8.88
CA GLN A 46 -4.73 -1.12 9.96
C GLN A 46 -4.76 -0.45 11.35
N THR A 47 -4.54 0.86 11.42
CA THR A 47 -4.46 1.62 12.68
C THR A 47 -5.83 2.04 13.19
N TYR A 48 -6.68 2.55 12.30
CA TYR A 48 -8.00 3.07 12.63
C TYR A 48 -9.08 2.05 12.27
N LYS A 49 -10.08 1.86 13.14
CA LYS A 49 -11.16 0.90 12.90
C LYS A 49 -12.35 1.53 12.18
N GLU A 50 -12.75 0.86 11.11
CA GLU A 50 -13.88 1.11 10.20
C GLU A 50 -15.26 1.00 10.91
N PRO A 51 -16.36 1.60 10.40
CA PRO A 51 -16.66 1.84 8.97
C PRO A 51 -16.93 3.30 8.53
N GLU A 52 -16.68 4.31 9.35
CA GLU A 52 -17.12 5.68 9.06
C GLU A 52 -16.39 6.35 7.87
N TYR A 53 -15.29 5.78 7.38
CA TYR A 53 -14.50 6.39 6.31
C TYR A 53 -14.04 5.39 5.24
N ILE A 54 -13.60 5.92 4.11
CA ILE A 54 -12.79 5.18 3.15
C ILE A 54 -11.63 6.05 2.70
N LEU A 55 -10.44 5.47 2.66
CA LEU A 55 -9.30 6.06 1.99
C LEU A 55 -9.31 5.56 0.55
N LEU A 56 -9.26 6.45 -0.45
CA LEU A 56 -9.04 6.05 -1.83
C LEU A 56 -7.55 6.03 -2.12
N ASP A 57 -7.09 5.01 -2.82
CA ASP A 57 -5.72 4.97 -3.31
C ASP A 57 -5.59 5.95 -4.49
N PRO A 58 -4.44 6.62 -4.68
CA PRO A 58 -4.30 7.60 -5.77
C PRO A 58 -4.56 7.02 -7.17
N SER A 59 -4.26 5.74 -7.39
CA SER A 59 -4.59 5.04 -8.63
C SER A 59 -6.10 4.94 -8.86
N GLN A 60 -6.89 4.73 -7.81
CA GLN A 60 -8.35 4.71 -7.88
C GLN A 60 -8.90 6.09 -8.26
N VAL A 61 -8.35 7.15 -7.68
CA VAL A 61 -8.72 8.54 -7.99
C VAL A 61 -8.41 8.91 -9.44
N GLN A 62 -7.32 8.37 -9.98
CA GLN A 62 -6.97 8.54 -11.38
C GLN A 62 -7.92 7.73 -12.29
N LEU A 63 -8.19 6.47 -11.94
CA LEU A 63 -9.02 5.55 -12.72
C LEU A 63 -10.45 6.06 -12.93
N ILE A 64 -11.08 6.64 -11.89
CA ILE A 64 -12.45 7.19 -12.03
C ILE A 64 -12.54 8.35 -13.03
N LEU A 65 -11.42 8.95 -13.42
CA LEU A 65 -11.36 10.02 -14.42
C LEU A 65 -10.86 9.56 -15.78
N GLU A 66 -10.53 8.28 -15.95
CA GLU A 66 -10.07 7.77 -17.23
C GLU A 66 -11.14 7.94 -18.31
N PRO A 67 -10.76 8.42 -19.50
CA PRO A 67 -11.66 8.44 -20.65
C PRO A 67 -12.19 7.04 -20.95
N TYR A 68 -13.44 6.95 -21.40
CA TYR A 68 -14.10 5.70 -21.86
C TYR A 68 -14.53 4.70 -20.79
N GLN A 69 -14.32 4.99 -19.50
CA GLN A 69 -14.91 4.18 -18.43
C GLN A 69 -16.44 4.24 -18.51
N ASP A 70 -17.11 3.07 -18.53
CA ASP A 70 -18.57 3.05 -18.38
C ASP A 70 -18.94 3.39 -16.93
N PHE A 71 -20.02 4.15 -16.78
CA PHE A 71 -20.42 4.63 -15.47
C PHE A 71 -20.96 3.51 -14.58
N GLU A 72 -21.70 2.54 -15.14
CA GLU A 72 -22.24 1.45 -14.34
C GLU A 72 -21.13 0.50 -13.92
N ASP A 73 -20.15 0.23 -14.80
CA ASP A 73 -18.96 -0.55 -14.44
C ASP A 73 -18.17 0.12 -13.29
N LEU A 74 -18.04 1.45 -13.30
CA LEU A 74 -17.42 2.20 -12.20
C LEU A 74 -18.22 2.09 -10.90
N VAL A 75 -19.55 2.18 -10.97
CA VAL A 75 -20.44 2.02 -9.81
C VAL A 75 -20.29 0.62 -9.21
N ASP A 76 -20.28 -0.42 -10.04
CA ASP A 76 -20.15 -1.81 -9.61
C ASP A 76 -18.76 -2.16 -9.09
N TRP A 77 -17.72 -1.42 -9.51
CA TRP A 77 -16.36 -1.59 -9.01
C TRP A 77 -16.19 -1.18 -7.54
N PHE A 78 -16.98 -0.21 -7.06
CA PHE A 78 -16.89 0.22 -5.66
C PHE A 78 -17.59 -0.77 -4.71
N SER A 79 -16.93 -1.11 -3.61
CA SER A 79 -17.47 -2.03 -2.59
C SER A 79 -18.60 -1.43 -1.75
N ASP A 80 -19.38 -2.27 -1.07
CA ASP A 80 -20.38 -1.85 -0.08
C ASP A 80 -19.79 -0.94 1.00
N LYS A 81 -18.52 -1.16 1.38
CA LYS A 81 -17.81 -0.30 2.33
C LYS A 81 -17.67 1.12 1.80
N PHE A 82 -17.37 1.29 0.51
CA PHE A 82 -17.36 2.61 -0.12
C PHE A 82 -18.73 3.26 -0.01
N TYR A 83 -19.82 2.54 -0.26
CA TYR A 83 -21.17 3.11 -0.20
C TYR A 83 -21.61 3.46 1.23
N ASN A 84 -21.23 2.62 2.20
CA ASN A 84 -21.64 2.76 3.61
C ASN A 84 -20.78 3.74 4.42
N SER A 85 -19.60 4.15 3.94
CA SER A 85 -18.77 5.13 4.66
C SER A 85 -19.43 6.51 4.69
N GLU A 86 -19.16 7.32 5.72
CA GLU A 86 -19.63 8.70 5.79
C GLU A 86 -18.64 9.68 5.16
N TYR A 87 -17.35 9.35 5.25
CA TYR A 87 -16.24 10.14 4.77
C TYR A 87 -15.45 9.41 3.67
N ILE A 88 -15.00 10.15 2.66
CA ILE A 88 -14.11 9.62 1.60
C ILE A 88 -12.89 10.52 1.52
N PHE A 89 -11.71 9.98 1.80
CA PHE A 89 -10.43 10.68 1.69
C PHE A 89 -9.83 10.41 0.32
N ILE A 90 -9.53 11.48 -0.39
CA ILE A 90 -9.27 11.45 -1.83
C ILE A 90 -7.95 12.19 -2.08
N PRO A 91 -6.81 11.48 -2.15
CA PRO A 91 -5.53 12.08 -2.48
C PRO A 91 -5.52 12.39 -3.98
N ILE A 92 -5.31 13.67 -4.33
CA ILE A 92 -5.34 14.14 -5.72
C ILE A 92 -3.97 14.65 -6.10
N ASN A 93 -3.47 14.19 -7.25
CA ASN A 93 -2.29 14.71 -7.90
C ASN A 93 -2.67 15.55 -9.14
N ASP A 94 -1.93 16.62 -9.39
CA ASP A 94 -2.15 17.57 -10.50
C ASP A 94 -1.75 17.06 -11.90
N ALA A 95 -1.25 15.82 -12.03
CA ALA A 95 -0.94 15.16 -13.29
C ALA A 95 -2.06 15.33 -14.33
N GLN A 96 -1.73 15.86 -15.51
CA GLN A 96 -2.72 16.04 -16.58
C GLN A 96 -2.85 14.80 -17.49
N GLN A 97 -1.80 14.00 -17.57
CA GLN A 97 -1.72 12.81 -18.42
C GLN A 97 -1.78 11.54 -17.56
N PHE A 98 -2.57 10.56 -18.00
CA PHE A 98 -2.84 9.32 -17.27
C PHE A 98 -1.76 8.26 -17.51
N ASP A 99 -1.11 8.33 -18.66
CA ASP A 99 -0.20 7.34 -19.23
C ASP A 99 1.28 7.67 -19.03
N VAL A 100 1.59 8.80 -18.39
CA VAL A 100 2.97 9.22 -18.11
C VAL A 100 3.33 8.92 -16.65
N PRO A 101 4.21 7.93 -16.40
CA PRO A 101 4.68 7.63 -15.04
C PRO A 101 5.34 8.85 -14.41
N GLY A 102 4.99 9.13 -13.16
CA GLY A 102 5.55 10.28 -12.44
C GLY A 102 5.09 11.64 -12.95
N ALA A 103 4.02 11.71 -13.77
CA ALA A 103 3.39 12.98 -14.10
C ALA A 103 2.82 13.66 -12.85
N GLY A 104 2.76 14.99 -12.90
CA GLY A 104 2.33 15.84 -11.79
C GLY A 104 3.43 16.13 -10.77
N SER A 105 3.22 17.20 -10.02
CA SER A 105 4.22 17.81 -9.12
C SER A 105 3.65 18.10 -7.74
N HIS A 106 2.34 18.04 -7.57
CA HIS A 106 1.68 18.50 -6.35
C HIS A 106 0.57 17.57 -5.89
N TRP A 107 0.52 17.34 -4.58
CA TRP A 107 -0.48 16.51 -3.92
C TRP A 107 -1.36 17.37 -3.03
N VAL A 108 -2.67 17.13 -3.11
CA VAL A 108 -3.68 17.73 -2.24
C VAL A 108 -4.61 16.67 -1.70
N LEU A 109 -5.24 16.95 -0.57
CA LEU A 109 -6.25 16.08 0.02
C LEU A 109 -7.62 16.71 -0.17
N LEU A 110 -8.52 15.97 -0.81
CA LEU A 110 -9.93 16.27 -0.85
C LEU A 110 -10.67 15.30 0.07
N ILE A 111 -11.61 15.78 0.86
CA ILE A 111 -12.46 14.93 1.69
C ILE A 111 -13.91 15.16 1.31
N PHE A 112 -14.64 14.09 1.03
CA PHE A 112 -16.08 14.11 0.82
C PHE A 112 -16.80 13.68 2.09
N GLU A 113 -17.63 14.57 2.63
CA GLU A 113 -18.62 14.29 3.68
C GLU A 113 -19.97 14.04 3.00
N LYS A 114 -20.44 12.78 3.03
CA LYS A 114 -21.63 12.39 2.27
C LYS A 114 -22.92 12.98 2.82
N LYS A 115 -23.07 13.02 4.15
CA LYS A 115 -24.29 13.49 4.84
C LYS A 115 -24.75 14.86 4.34
N ASN A 116 -23.80 15.78 4.21
CA ASN A 116 -24.05 17.16 3.78
C ASN A 116 -23.63 17.42 2.31
N ARG A 117 -23.26 16.36 1.56
CA ARG A 117 -22.75 16.44 0.18
C ARG A 117 -21.63 17.47 0.01
N LYS A 118 -20.72 17.50 0.98
CA LYS A 118 -19.74 18.58 1.11
C LYS A 118 -18.34 18.09 0.84
N PHE A 119 -17.62 18.83 0.02
CA PHE A 119 -16.20 18.60 -0.21
C PHE A 119 -15.36 19.62 0.53
N ILE A 120 -14.32 19.18 1.22
CA ILE A 120 -13.35 20.05 1.90
C ILE A 120 -11.96 19.79 1.31
N TYR A 121 -11.32 20.86 0.85
CA TYR A 121 -10.05 20.84 0.14
C TYR A 121 -8.92 21.33 1.06
N TYR A 122 -7.91 20.47 1.22
CA TYR A 122 -6.71 20.71 2.00
C TYR A 122 -5.50 20.75 1.07
N ASP A 123 -4.83 21.89 1.06
CA ASP A 123 -3.63 22.13 0.28
C ASP A 123 -2.58 22.79 1.16
N SER A 124 -1.43 22.14 1.30
CA SER A 124 -0.26 22.67 2.01
C SER A 124 0.46 23.77 1.22
N THR A 125 0.16 23.94 -0.06
CA THR A 125 0.66 25.04 -0.89
C THR A 125 -0.43 26.09 -1.12
N GLN A 126 -0.30 26.91 -2.16
CA GLN A 126 -1.32 27.84 -2.61
C GLN A 126 -1.79 27.42 -4.01
N GLY A 127 -3.10 27.52 -4.24
CA GLY A 127 -3.68 27.28 -5.55
C GLY A 127 -4.94 26.42 -5.46
N PHE A 128 -5.36 25.96 -6.63
CA PHE A 128 -6.44 24.99 -6.77
C PHE A 128 -6.11 24.02 -7.89
N VAL A 129 -6.00 22.74 -7.57
CA VAL A 129 -5.82 21.68 -8.56
C VAL A 129 -7.15 21.49 -9.28
N GLN A 130 -7.23 21.90 -10.55
CA GLN A 130 -8.46 21.84 -11.36
C GLN A 130 -9.09 20.43 -11.39
N LYS A 131 -8.25 19.39 -11.33
CA LYS A 131 -8.68 17.97 -11.26
C LYS A 131 -9.64 17.72 -10.08
N ALA A 132 -9.50 18.44 -8.96
CA ALA A 132 -10.37 18.28 -7.80
C ALA A 132 -11.86 18.49 -8.10
N GLY A 133 -12.20 19.44 -8.98
CA GLY A 133 -13.59 19.64 -9.42
C GLY A 133 -14.17 18.45 -10.17
N LYS A 134 -13.39 17.87 -11.09
CA LYS A 134 -13.78 16.69 -11.87
C LYS A 134 -13.93 15.46 -10.97
N VAL A 135 -12.98 15.25 -10.06
CA VAL A 135 -13.04 14.17 -9.06
C VAL A 135 -14.28 14.31 -8.18
N ALA A 136 -14.56 15.51 -7.68
CA ALA A 136 -15.72 15.76 -6.83
C ALA A 136 -17.04 15.47 -7.57
N GLN A 137 -17.17 15.90 -8.82
CA GLN A 137 -18.32 15.59 -9.68
C GLN A 137 -18.50 14.08 -9.88
N MET A 138 -17.43 13.38 -10.27
CA MET A 138 -17.48 11.94 -10.54
C MET A 138 -17.82 11.15 -9.28
N LEU A 139 -17.15 11.43 -8.15
CA LEU A 139 -17.42 10.74 -6.89
C LEU A 139 -18.82 11.02 -6.36
N THR A 140 -19.36 12.22 -6.57
CA THR A 140 -20.76 12.53 -6.23
C THR A 140 -21.71 11.67 -7.07
N ALA A 141 -21.48 11.60 -8.39
CA ALA A 141 -22.27 10.79 -9.30
C ALA A 141 -22.25 9.30 -8.90
N ILE A 142 -21.06 8.74 -8.66
CA ILE A 142 -20.89 7.34 -8.25
C ILE A 142 -21.56 7.09 -6.90
N THR A 143 -21.31 7.94 -5.90
CA THR A 143 -21.85 7.78 -4.54
C THR A 143 -23.38 7.72 -4.53
N PHE A 144 -24.03 8.55 -5.35
CA PHE A 144 -25.49 8.61 -5.45
C PHE A 144 -26.07 7.79 -6.62
N ARG A 145 -25.22 7.06 -7.35
CA ARG A 145 -25.59 6.27 -8.53
C ARG A 145 -26.41 7.08 -9.54
N ASP A 146 -26.01 8.34 -9.75
CA ASP A 146 -26.68 9.29 -10.64
C ASP A 146 -25.71 9.89 -11.64
N LYS A 147 -25.64 9.28 -12.83
CA LYS A 147 -24.82 9.72 -13.97
C LYS A 147 -25.16 11.14 -14.43
N SER A 148 -26.36 11.66 -14.13
CA SER A 148 -26.78 12.98 -14.58
C SER A 148 -26.04 14.12 -13.87
N ILE A 149 -25.48 13.87 -12.67
CA ILE A 149 -24.66 14.81 -11.90
C ILE A 149 -23.43 15.26 -12.69
N ILE A 150 -22.81 14.35 -13.46
CA ILE A 150 -21.62 14.60 -14.29
C ILE A 150 -21.86 15.76 -15.29
N LYS A 151 -23.12 15.95 -15.74
CA LYS A 151 -23.47 16.95 -16.76
C LYS A 151 -24.10 18.23 -16.20
N LYS A 152 -24.53 18.24 -14.94
CA LYS A 152 -25.46 19.25 -14.41
C LYS A 152 -24.93 20.07 -13.24
N GLU A 153 -23.99 19.55 -12.45
CA GLU A 153 -23.66 20.15 -11.16
C GLU A 153 -22.25 20.74 -11.11
N LYS A 154 -22.16 22.03 -10.74
CA LYS A 154 -20.93 22.57 -10.15
C LYS A 154 -20.93 22.15 -8.68
N ILE A 155 -20.10 21.16 -8.34
CA ILE A 155 -19.93 20.74 -6.94
C ILE A 155 -19.21 21.85 -6.17
N ASN A 156 -19.80 22.27 -5.05
CA ASN A 156 -19.17 23.24 -4.17
C ASN A 156 -18.06 22.56 -3.36
N ILE A 157 -16.84 23.05 -3.53
CA ILE A 157 -15.68 22.59 -2.78
C ILE A 157 -15.28 23.70 -1.82
N GLN A 158 -15.43 23.44 -0.51
CA GLN A 158 -14.96 24.34 0.51
C GLN A 158 -13.43 24.28 0.59
N ILE A 159 -12.77 25.37 0.22
CA ILE A 159 -11.35 25.53 0.45
C ILE A 159 -11.11 25.73 1.94
N ASN A 160 -10.30 24.87 2.56
CA ASN A 160 -9.87 25.08 3.93
C ASN A 160 -8.75 26.12 3.96
N SER A 161 -9.13 27.39 4.07
CA SER A 161 -8.21 28.55 4.17
C SER A 161 -7.25 28.47 5.37
N SER A 162 -7.57 27.60 6.31
CA SER A 162 -6.86 27.38 7.56
C SER A 162 -5.87 26.21 7.50
N THR A 163 -5.72 25.58 6.34
CA THR A 163 -4.78 24.47 6.14
C THR A 163 -3.34 24.94 6.40
N PRO A 164 -2.60 24.26 7.30
CA PRO A 164 -1.18 24.49 7.51
C PRO A 164 -0.38 24.42 6.20
N LYS A 165 0.58 25.33 6.04
CA LYS A 165 1.33 25.48 4.79
C LYS A 165 2.72 24.86 4.90
N GLN A 166 3.17 24.24 3.81
CA GLN A 166 4.54 23.76 3.67
C GLN A 166 5.48 24.94 3.44
N GLU A 167 6.69 24.84 4.00
CA GLU A 167 7.76 25.81 3.81
C GLU A 167 8.75 25.34 2.73
N ASN A 168 8.83 24.03 2.49
CA ASN A 168 9.66 23.45 1.43
C ASN A 168 8.84 23.07 0.19
N GLY A 169 9.50 22.59 -0.88
CA GLY A 169 8.83 22.25 -2.15
C GLY A 169 8.32 20.82 -2.28
N PHE A 170 8.68 19.90 -1.37
CA PHE A 170 8.57 18.45 -1.61
C PHE A 170 7.70 17.69 -0.59
N ASP A 171 7.26 18.34 0.49
CA ASP A 171 6.49 17.69 1.56
C ASP A 171 4.97 17.65 1.31
N CYS A 172 4.44 18.13 0.18
CA CYS A 172 3.00 18.14 -0.10
C CYS A 172 2.33 16.77 0.12
N GLY A 173 2.99 15.69 -0.32
CA GLY A 173 2.51 14.32 -0.08
C GLY A 173 2.52 13.93 1.40
N ILE A 174 3.52 14.34 2.18
CA ILE A 174 3.56 14.06 3.63
C ILE A 174 2.48 14.88 4.35
N PHE A 175 2.21 16.11 3.91
CA PHE A 175 1.08 16.90 4.42
C PHE A 175 -0.25 16.19 4.16
N VAL A 176 -0.48 15.63 2.97
CA VAL A 176 -1.67 14.79 2.69
C VAL A 176 -1.79 13.65 3.70
N LEU A 177 -0.71 12.89 3.94
CA LEU A 177 -0.72 11.80 4.91
C LEU A 177 -0.99 12.29 6.35
N THR A 178 -0.39 13.43 6.73
CA THR A 178 -0.53 14.03 8.06
C THR A 178 -1.96 14.54 8.29
N PHE A 179 -2.57 15.20 7.30
CA PHE A 179 -3.95 15.64 7.37
C PHE A 179 -4.91 14.46 7.44
N SER A 180 -4.71 13.42 6.63
CA SER A 180 -5.53 12.22 6.66
C SER A 180 -5.51 11.58 8.05
N GLU A 181 -4.33 11.33 8.62
CA GLU A 181 -4.20 10.75 9.95
C GLU A 181 -4.81 11.62 11.05
N PHE A 182 -4.56 12.94 11.00
CA PHE A 182 -5.11 13.87 11.98
C PHE A 182 -6.65 13.82 12.00
N ILE A 183 -7.27 13.84 10.82
CA ILE A 183 -8.72 13.86 10.66
C ILE A 183 -9.33 12.49 11.03
N LEU A 184 -8.68 11.38 10.67
CA LEU A 184 -9.10 10.05 11.12
C LEU A 184 -9.12 9.94 12.65
N ASN A 185 -8.05 10.39 13.31
CA ASN A 185 -7.99 10.43 14.77
C ASN A 185 -9.04 11.37 15.37
N TRP A 186 -9.39 12.47 14.70
CA TRP A 186 -10.48 13.34 15.13
C TRP A 186 -11.84 12.62 15.04
N ILE A 187 -12.15 11.98 13.91
CA ILE A 187 -13.39 11.24 13.68
C ILE A 187 -13.54 10.14 14.74
N GLU A 188 -12.50 9.32 14.95
CA GLU A 188 -12.54 8.23 15.93
C GLU A 188 -12.82 8.70 17.36
N LYS A 189 -12.24 9.84 17.74
CA LYS A 189 -12.40 10.43 19.09
C LYS A 189 -13.70 11.23 19.26
N ASN A 190 -14.34 11.65 18.16
CA ASN A 190 -15.47 12.57 18.19
C ASN A 190 -16.61 12.09 17.28
N LYS A 191 -17.00 10.81 17.40
CA LYS A 191 -18.03 10.17 16.55
C LYS A 191 -19.38 10.90 16.47
N TYR A 192 -19.69 11.73 17.45
CA TYR A 192 -20.93 12.51 17.51
C TYR A 192 -20.75 14.00 17.16
N SER A 193 -19.58 14.37 16.66
CA SER A 193 -19.31 15.75 16.24
C SER A 193 -19.99 16.05 14.91
N ASP A 194 -20.64 17.21 14.82
CA ASP A 194 -21.15 17.74 13.56
C ASP A 194 -20.04 18.28 12.64
N THR A 195 -18.79 18.34 13.13
CA THR A 195 -17.63 18.73 12.33
C THR A 195 -16.64 17.58 12.15
N ILE A 196 -16.14 17.45 10.92
CA ILE A 196 -15.15 16.43 10.54
C ILE A 196 -13.75 16.73 11.06
N GLN A 197 -13.53 17.94 11.59
CA GLN A 197 -12.24 18.40 12.08
C GLN A 197 -12.40 19.49 13.12
N ASN A 198 -11.36 19.66 13.93
CA ASN A 198 -11.10 20.88 14.68
C ASN A 198 -9.96 21.65 14.01
N ILE A 199 -10.33 22.76 13.36
CA ILE A 199 -9.41 23.57 12.56
C ILE A 199 -8.30 24.18 13.42
N GLU A 200 -8.62 24.65 14.63
CA GLU A 200 -7.64 25.25 15.54
C GLU A 200 -6.65 24.21 16.07
N LEU A 201 -7.17 23.02 16.39
CA LEU A 201 -6.34 21.89 16.78
C LEU A 201 -5.41 21.46 15.65
N MET A 202 -5.91 21.40 14.41
CA MET A 202 -5.09 21.06 13.24
C MET A 202 -3.95 22.06 13.04
N LYS A 203 -4.25 23.37 13.13
CA LYS A 203 -3.24 24.43 13.02
C LYS A 203 -2.17 24.36 14.11
N SER A 204 -2.58 24.11 15.34
CA SER A 204 -1.64 24.05 16.47
C SER A 204 -0.78 22.78 16.46
N HIS A 205 -1.26 21.69 15.86
CA HIS A 205 -0.58 20.40 15.87
C HIS A 205 0.11 20.03 14.56
N THR A 206 -0.09 20.80 13.49
CA THR A 206 0.54 20.54 12.19
C THR A 206 1.30 21.78 11.71
N ASN A 207 2.61 21.64 11.56
CA ASN A 207 3.51 22.62 10.96
C ASN A 207 4.64 21.89 10.22
N GLN A 208 5.51 22.64 9.53
CA GLN A 208 6.60 22.05 8.75
C GLN A 208 7.51 21.11 9.57
N SER A 209 7.85 21.48 10.82
CA SER A 209 8.69 20.63 11.67
C SER A 209 8.00 19.30 12.02
N VAL A 210 6.70 19.34 12.34
CA VAL A 210 5.91 18.13 12.62
C VAL A 210 5.86 17.23 11.39
N VAL A 211 5.62 17.80 10.21
CA VAL A 211 5.57 17.06 8.94
C VAL A 211 6.92 16.44 8.59
N SER A 212 8.02 17.18 8.73
CA SER A 212 9.36 16.63 8.50
C SER A 212 9.71 15.52 9.50
N LYS A 213 9.26 15.62 10.76
CA LYS A 213 9.38 14.53 11.73
C LYS A 213 8.50 13.34 11.35
N LYS A 214 7.30 13.57 10.84
CA LYS A 214 6.40 12.53 10.34
C LYS A 214 7.03 11.74 9.21
N ARG A 215 7.66 12.40 8.24
CA ARG A 215 8.45 11.76 7.17
C ARG A 215 9.50 10.80 7.76
N GLN A 216 10.28 11.26 8.74
CA GLN A 216 11.29 10.42 9.39
C GLN A 216 10.67 9.21 10.12
N GLN A 217 9.53 9.41 10.79
CA GLN A 217 8.81 8.33 11.47
C GLN A 217 8.30 7.27 10.49
N ILE A 218 7.71 7.69 9.36
CA ILE A 218 7.24 6.75 8.33
C ILE A 218 8.43 6.00 7.72
N HIS A 219 9.53 6.69 7.43
CA HIS A 219 10.75 6.05 6.93
C HIS A 219 11.30 5.01 7.90
N GLN A 220 11.36 5.32 9.20
CA GLN A 220 11.79 4.36 10.23
C GLN A 220 10.85 3.16 10.35
N PHE A 221 9.54 3.38 10.25
CA PHE A 221 8.55 2.31 10.21
C PHE A 221 8.78 1.35 9.03
N ILE A 222 9.02 1.88 7.82
CA ILE A 222 9.33 1.07 6.63
C ILE A 222 10.62 0.25 6.83
N LEU A 223 11.68 0.87 7.36
CA LEU A 223 12.94 0.17 7.62
C LEU A 223 12.77 -0.97 8.64
N LYS A 224 11.90 -0.78 9.64
CA LYS A 224 11.58 -1.83 10.61
C LYS A 224 10.89 -3.01 9.93
N LEU A 225 9.85 -2.77 9.15
CA LEU A 225 9.14 -3.83 8.40
C LEU A 225 10.09 -4.56 7.43
N TYR A 226 10.99 -3.83 6.79
CA TYR A 226 11.97 -4.43 5.89
C TYR A 226 12.98 -5.31 6.63
N GLN A 227 13.44 -4.90 7.82
CA GLN A 227 14.29 -5.74 8.68
C GLN A 227 13.58 -7.05 9.04
N GLU A 228 12.32 -6.95 9.48
CA GLU A 228 11.51 -8.12 9.84
C GLU A 228 11.38 -9.09 8.67
N LYS A 229 11.13 -8.59 7.45
CA LYS A 229 11.11 -9.40 6.22
C LYS A 229 12.46 -10.08 5.95
N LEU A 230 13.57 -9.37 6.07
CA LEU A 230 14.90 -9.93 5.85
C LEU A 230 15.23 -11.04 6.84
N ASP A 231 14.85 -10.88 8.10
CA ASP A 231 15.10 -11.88 9.14
C ASP A 231 14.23 -13.13 8.93
N GLN A 232 12.97 -12.96 8.55
CA GLN A 232 12.09 -14.08 8.14
C GLN A 232 12.68 -14.85 6.95
N ASN A 233 13.19 -14.16 5.93
CA ASN A 233 13.81 -14.80 4.77
C ASN A 233 15.08 -15.58 5.14
N ARG A 234 15.90 -15.05 6.07
CA ARG A 234 17.09 -15.74 6.58
C ARG A 234 16.72 -17.00 7.36
N GLU A 235 15.70 -16.92 8.21
CA GLU A 235 15.20 -18.05 8.98
C GLU A 235 14.64 -19.14 8.07
N GLN A 236 13.83 -18.78 7.07
CA GLN A 236 13.30 -19.72 6.08
C GLN A 236 14.44 -20.42 5.31
N LYS A 237 15.45 -19.67 4.82
CA LYS A 237 16.61 -20.26 4.14
C LYS A 237 17.38 -21.24 5.03
N ARG A 238 17.60 -20.88 6.30
CA ARG A 238 18.28 -21.75 7.27
C ARG A 238 17.47 -23.03 7.52
N ASN A 239 16.15 -22.92 7.66
CA ASN A 239 15.28 -24.08 7.87
C ASN A 239 15.27 -25.01 6.65
N SER A 240 15.22 -24.46 5.43
CA SER A 240 15.30 -25.26 4.20
C SER A 240 16.65 -25.98 4.06
N GLN A 241 17.77 -25.29 4.37
CA GLN A 241 19.10 -25.90 4.35
C GLN A 241 19.25 -27.03 5.38
N ASN A 242 18.76 -26.82 6.61
CA ASN A 242 18.78 -27.84 7.65
C ASN A 242 17.93 -29.06 7.27
N LEU A 243 16.78 -28.85 6.62
CA LEU A 243 15.92 -29.94 6.15
C LEU A 243 16.60 -30.75 5.05
N GLN A 244 17.23 -30.06 4.09
CA GLN A 244 17.98 -30.71 3.02
C GLN A 244 19.15 -31.55 3.56
N GLN A 245 19.93 -31.00 4.49
CA GLN A 245 21.03 -31.73 5.13
C GLN A 245 20.55 -32.99 5.88
N LYS A 246 19.40 -32.91 6.58
CA LYS A 246 18.81 -34.08 7.24
C LYS A 246 18.36 -35.15 6.25
N GLN A 247 17.80 -34.75 5.10
CA GLN A 247 17.39 -35.69 4.05
C GLN A 247 18.61 -36.36 3.40
N GLU A 248 19.66 -35.60 3.11
CA GLU A 248 20.93 -36.13 2.57
C GLU A 248 21.56 -37.15 3.53
N GLN A 249 21.63 -36.82 4.85
CA GLN A 249 22.14 -37.75 5.85
C GLN A 249 21.29 -39.04 5.95
N GLN A 250 19.96 -38.93 5.90
CA GLN A 250 19.08 -40.11 5.92
C GLN A 250 19.30 -41.02 4.71
N ILE A 251 19.55 -40.43 3.53
CA ILE A 251 19.85 -41.19 2.31
C ILE A 251 21.20 -41.90 2.44
N GLU A 252 22.22 -41.22 3.00
CA GLU A 252 23.52 -41.82 3.25
C GLU A 252 23.44 -42.98 4.25
N ASP A 253 22.73 -42.79 5.37
CA ASP A 253 22.53 -43.82 6.40
C ASP A 253 21.79 -45.05 5.83
N GLN A 254 20.75 -44.84 5.01
CA GLN A 254 20.03 -45.93 4.33
C GLN A 254 20.93 -46.68 3.34
N ASN A 255 21.79 -45.97 2.60
CA ASN A 255 22.72 -46.59 1.67
C ASN A 255 23.78 -47.42 2.40
N GLN A 256 24.28 -46.96 3.55
CA GLN A 256 25.21 -47.73 4.38
C GLN A 256 24.54 -49.00 4.94
N GLN A 257 23.32 -48.91 5.48
CA GLN A 257 22.57 -50.08 5.97
C GLN A 257 22.29 -51.12 4.87
N ASN A 258 21.99 -50.68 3.65
CA ASN A 258 21.79 -51.55 2.49
C ASN A 258 23.10 -52.24 2.02
N GLN A 259 24.27 -51.64 2.24
CA GLN A 259 25.56 -52.27 1.94
C GLN A 259 25.93 -53.32 3.00
N GLU A 260 25.67 -53.05 4.28
CA GLU A 260 25.92 -53.99 5.37
C GLU A 260 25.00 -55.22 5.34
N THR A 261 23.74 -55.07 4.90
CA THR A 261 22.81 -56.19 4.73
C THR A 261 23.18 -57.07 3.53
N ASN A 262 23.58 -56.48 2.39
CA ASN A 262 24.06 -57.25 1.24
C ASN A 262 25.44 -57.90 1.45
N GLY A 263 26.24 -57.40 2.40
CA GLY A 263 27.51 -58.00 2.83
C GLY A 263 27.37 -59.23 3.72
N LYS A 264 26.17 -59.52 4.25
CA LYS A 264 25.91 -60.71 5.09
C LYS A 264 25.25 -61.88 4.33
N ASP A 265 24.87 -61.68 3.07
CA ASP A 265 24.24 -62.71 2.22
C ASP A 265 25.14 -63.18 1.06
N THR A 266 26.46 -63.20 1.24
CA THR A 266 27.33 -64.02 0.37
C THR A 266 27.42 -65.46 0.88
N ASN A 267 26.27 -66.16 0.87
CA ASN A 267 26.24 -67.61 0.77
C ASN A 267 24.82 -68.16 0.44
N SER A 268 24.17 -67.67 -0.62
CA SER A 268 23.40 -68.58 -1.50
C SER A 268 23.03 -67.91 -2.83
N SER A 269 22.80 -68.75 -3.82
CA SER A 269 22.80 -68.42 -5.24
C SER A 269 21.52 -67.75 -5.77
N LYS A 270 21.69 -67.10 -6.94
CA LYS A 270 20.75 -66.96 -8.10
C LYS A 270 19.78 -65.77 -8.17
N LYS A 271 20.01 -64.99 -9.23
CA LYS A 271 19.08 -64.36 -10.20
C LYS A 271 17.97 -63.43 -9.65
N GLY A 272 18.11 -62.13 -9.93
CA GLY A 272 16.98 -61.19 -9.89
C GLY A 272 17.30 -59.75 -10.33
N LYS A 273 16.81 -59.37 -11.51
CA LYS A 273 16.46 -58.02 -12.04
C LYS A 273 17.16 -56.78 -11.46
N ASN A 274 18.03 -56.16 -12.28
CA ASN A 274 18.55 -54.80 -12.06
C ASN A 274 17.50 -53.74 -12.45
N GLY A 275 16.78 -53.20 -11.45
CA GLY A 275 16.15 -51.88 -11.52
C GLY A 275 17.08 -50.85 -10.86
N LYS A 276 18.07 -50.34 -11.59
CA LYS A 276 18.86 -49.18 -11.14
C LYS A 276 18.14 -47.91 -11.59
N THR A 277 17.30 -47.35 -10.74
CA THR A 277 16.85 -45.96 -10.92
C THR A 277 18.06 -45.08 -10.70
N SER A 278 18.52 -44.42 -11.76
CA SER A 278 19.70 -43.56 -11.73
C SER A 278 19.43 -42.34 -10.84
N ILE A 279 20.44 -41.88 -10.08
CA ILE A 279 20.42 -40.64 -9.28
C ILE A 279 19.91 -39.44 -10.12
N LYS A 280 20.07 -39.49 -11.44
CA LYS A 280 19.56 -38.48 -12.38
C LYS A 280 18.02 -38.47 -12.46
N GLN A 281 17.36 -39.63 -12.39
CA GLN A 281 15.90 -39.76 -12.48
C GLN A 281 15.19 -39.29 -11.20
N LEU A 282 15.81 -39.45 -10.03
CA LEU A 282 15.26 -38.94 -8.77
C LEU A 282 15.38 -37.41 -8.65
N LYS A 283 16.45 -36.81 -9.21
CA LYS A 283 16.61 -35.35 -9.26
C LYS A 283 15.61 -34.66 -10.19
N GLU A 284 15.21 -35.31 -11.28
CA GLU A 284 14.20 -34.77 -12.21
C GLU A 284 12.78 -34.78 -11.62
N MET A 285 12.46 -35.73 -10.73
CA MET A 285 11.16 -35.79 -10.05
C MET A 285 10.98 -34.76 -8.93
N LEU A 286 12.06 -34.21 -8.39
CA LEU A 286 12.04 -33.26 -7.26
C LEU A 286 11.95 -31.78 -7.68
N ASN A 287 12.23 -31.45 -8.94
CA ASN A 287 12.13 -30.08 -9.46
C ASN A 287 10.72 -29.70 -9.98
N GLN A 288 9.71 -30.53 -9.71
CA GLN A 288 8.31 -30.30 -10.14
C GLN A 288 7.33 -30.10 -8.96
N GLN A 289 7.82 -29.78 -7.76
CA GLN A 289 7.01 -29.35 -6.61
C GLN A 289 7.53 -28.03 -6.06
#